data_AF-A0A9W6XRE5-F1
#
_entry.id   AF-A0A9W6XRE5-F1
#
_cell.length_a   1.000
_cell.length_b   1.000
_cell.length_c   1.000
_cell.angle_alpha   90.00
_cell.angle_beta   90.00
_cell.angle_gamma   90.00
#
_symmetry.space_group_name_H-M   'P 1'
#
loop_
_entity.id
_entity.type
_entity.pdbx_description
1 polymer ?
#
loop_
_entity_poly.entity_id
_entity_poly.type
_entity_poly.pdbx_seq_one_letter_code
_entity_poly.pdbx_strand_id
1 'polypeptide(L)'
;MAETTLPSTYHHLLRGVGEARDSLTPGEAKGDLIALLDGVPFDRPIEPLPESVVKSALQLPAGSKSGPVLHPIGSRKTAGLIHAPPPTSAERAAHAEKQKGKAKDDKDRKEKKEKKKKKREREDATMLQKLLAPLVTELRGLTWAGWVVSGKPGNPFLQKFTKENCKRLGVPNYFDYIKNPMDLTRMKEKVERAEYSKIDQFTLDIKLMATNAKTFNRVGEPVHQMAIEIEQLYESRLPTYKKMFDDLQQERKKRKKEKKKRKEKKKEK
;
A
#
# COMPACT_ATOMS: atom_id res chain seq x y z
N MET A 1 42.05 -7.14 7.87
CA MET A 1 40.58 -7.02 7.76
C MET A 1 40.09 -8.29 7.10
N ALA A 2 39.21 -9.06 7.73
CA ALA A 2 38.75 -10.31 7.14
C ALA A 2 37.80 -10.00 5.97
N GLU A 3 38.21 -10.36 4.76
CA GLU A 3 37.34 -10.37 3.59
C GLU A 3 36.17 -11.32 3.87
N THR A 4 34.98 -10.76 3.95
CA THR A 4 33.75 -11.54 4.07
C THR A 4 33.34 -11.94 2.65
N THR A 5 33.91 -13.02 2.15
CA THR A 5 33.47 -13.62 0.89
C THR A 5 32.06 -14.17 1.09
N LEU A 6 31.09 -13.64 0.33
CA LEU A 6 29.73 -14.14 0.37
C LEU A 6 29.70 -15.60 -0.10
N PRO A 7 28.92 -16.47 0.55
CA PRO A 7 28.66 -17.82 0.06
C PRO A 7 28.22 -17.82 -1.42
N SER A 8 28.71 -18.77 -2.22
CA SER A 8 28.36 -18.92 -3.66
C SER A 8 26.83 -18.96 -3.92
N THR A 9 26.05 -19.28 -2.89
CA THR A 9 24.59 -19.26 -2.92
C THR A 9 23.98 -17.88 -3.15
N TYR A 10 24.71 -16.76 -3.16
CA TYR A 10 24.20 -15.42 -3.51
C TYR A 10 24.29 -15.08 -5.02
N HIS A 11 24.86 -15.96 -5.85
CA HIS A 11 24.97 -15.73 -7.31
C HIS A 11 23.62 -15.69 -8.07
N HIS A 12 22.52 -16.12 -7.46
CA HIS A 12 21.18 -15.99 -8.07
C HIS A 12 20.73 -14.53 -8.14
N LEU A 13 21.25 -13.65 -7.29
CA LEU A 13 21.00 -12.19 -7.36
C LEU A 13 21.93 -11.49 -8.37
N LEU A 14 22.89 -12.20 -8.98
CA LEU A 14 23.87 -11.69 -9.94
C LEU A 14 23.54 -12.02 -11.41
N ARG A 15 22.56 -12.88 -11.72
CA ARG A 15 22.14 -13.16 -13.11
C ARG A 15 21.09 -12.17 -13.67
N GLY A 16 21.16 -10.92 -13.22
CA GLY A 16 20.48 -9.78 -13.84
C GLY A 16 21.43 -8.83 -14.59
N VAL A 17 22.75 -9.06 -14.50
CA VAL A 17 23.72 -8.39 -15.36
C VAL A 17 23.88 -9.29 -16.56
N GLY A 18 23.40 -8.82 -17.73
CA GLY A 18 23.79 -9.44 -18.99
C GLY A 18 25.32 -9.48 -19.01
N GLU A 19 25.88 -10.69 -18.99
CA GLU A 19 27.20 -10.88 -19.54
C GLU A 19 27.12 -10.29 -20.95
N ALA A 20 27.95 -9.28 -21.23
CA ALA A 20 28.24 -8.93 -22.59
C ALA A 20 28.65 -10.25 -23.25
N ARG A 21 27.83 -10.73 -24.18
CA ARG A 21 28.21 -11.80 -25.09
C ARG A 21 29.28 -11.22 -26.00
N ASP A 22 30.50 -11.10 -25.48
CA ASP A 22 31.67 -11.03 -26.33
C ASP A 22 31.75 -12.39 -27.03
N SER A 23 31.71 -12.35 -28.36
CA SER A 23 31.66 -13.46 -29.32
C SER A 23 30.28 -14.08 -29.61
N LEU A 24 29.45 -13.33 -30.37
CA LEU A 24 28.60 -13.97 -31.38
C LEU A 24 29.41 -14.04 -32.68
N THR A 25 29.68 -15.27 -33.13
CA THR A 25 30.14 -15.53 -34.49
C THR A 25 29.06 -15.07 -35.49
N PRO A 26 29.41 -14.45 -36.62
CA PRO A 26 28.42 -14.03 -37.60
C PRO A 26 27.82 -15.27 -38.29
N GLY A 27 26.59 -15.64 -37.94
CA GLY A 27 25.93 -16.78 -38.60
C GLY A 27 24.47 -17.05 -38.23
N GLU A 28 23.99 -16.69 -37.05
CA GLU A 28 22.68 -17.16 -36.56
C GLU A 28 21.67 -16.02 -36.35
N ALA A 29 21.52 -15.16 -37.36
CA ALA A 29 20.45 -14.16 -37.39
C ALA A 29 19.41 -14.57 -38.43
N LYS A 30 18.56 -15.56 -38.11
CA LYS A 30 17.24 -15.77 -38.74
C LYS A 30 16.46 -16.84 -37.99
N GLY A 31 15.41 -16.42 -37.31
CA GLY A 31 14.41 -17.29 -36.69
C GLY A 31 14.42 -17.17 -35.18
N ASP A 32 13.60 -16.27 -34.63
CA ASP A 32 12.28 -16.67 -34.12
C ASP A 32 11.63 -15.45 -33.45
N LEU A 33 10.70 -14.78 -34.15
CA LEU A 33 10.00 -13.60 -33.61
C LEU A 33 9.07 -13.97 -32.44
N ILE A 34 8.70 -15.26 -32.31
CA ILE A 34 7.89 -15.78 -31.21
C ILE A 34 8.70 -15.86 -29.91
N ALA A 35 10.01 -16.17 -29.99
CA ALA A 35 10.89 -16.21 -28.82
C ALA A 35 11.20 -14.82 -28.23
N LEU A 36 10.92 -13.74 -28.98
CA LEU A 36 11.06 -12.35 -28.51
C LEU A 36 9.82 -11.87 -27.72
N LEU A 37 8.69 -12.55 -27.86
CA LEU A 37 7.43 -12.23 -27.18
C LEU A 37 7.24 -13.01 -25.87
N ASP A 38 7.94 -14.14 -25.71
CA ASP A 38 7.85 -14.98 -24.52
C ASP A 38 8.74 -14.40 -23.40
N GLY A 39 8.14 -13.57 -22.55
CA GLY A 39 8.82 -12.94 -21.40
C GLY A 39 8.64 -11.43 -21.28
N VAL A 40 7.78 -10.80 -22.08
CA VAL A 40 7.35 -9.42 -21.82
C VAL A 40 6.15 -9.45 -20.87
N PRO A 41 6.31 -9.07 -19.58
CA PRO A 41 5.16 -8.94 -18.69
C PRO A 41 4.20 -7.88 -19.23
N PHE A 42 2.90 -8.19 -19.22
CA PHE A 42 1.79 -7.39 -19.77
C PHE A 42 1.60 -6.01 -19.11
N ASP A 43 2.46 -5.63 -18.15
CA ASP A 43 2.36 -4.44 -17.30
C ASP A 43 3.57 -3.50 -17.39
N ARG A 44 4.34 -3.53 -18.50
CA ARG A 44 5.28 -2.42 -18.74
C ARG A 44 4.49 -1.12 -18.95
N PRO A 45 4.86 -0.01 -18.30
CA PRO A 45 4.30 1.30 -18.63
C PRO A 45 4.49 1.57 -20.12
N ILE A 46 3.41 1.91 -20.83
CA ILE A 46 3.50 2.39 -22.21
C ILE A 46 4.38 3.63 -22.19
N GLU A 47 5.54 3.57 -22.82
CA GLU A 47 6.37 4.76 -22.99
C GLU A 47 5.59 5.78 -23.81
N PRO A 48 5.62 7.07 -23.40
CA PRO A 48 4.93 8.10 -24.17
C PRO A 48 5.48 8.11 -25.60
N LEU A 49 4.58 8.08 -26.58
CA LEU A 49 4.95 8.15 -27.99
C LEU A 49 5.85 9.36 -28.23
N PRO A 50 6.86 9.26 -29.12
CA PRO A 50 7.72 10.38 -29.47
C PRO A 50 6.89 11.61 -29.84
N GLU A 51 7.30 12.81 -29.41
CA GLU A 51 6.53 14.05 -29.65
C GLU A 51 6.18 14.27 -31.13
N SER A 52 6.99 13.74 -32.05
CA SER A 52 6.73 13.77 -33.50
C SER A 52 5.45 13.01 -33.89
N VAL A 53 5.13 11.92 -33.21
CA VAL A 53 3.93 11.11 -33.44
C VAL A 53 2.70 11.78 -32.83
N VAL A 54 2.84 12.37 -31.64
CA VAL A 54 1.75 13.10 -30.97
C VAL A 54 1.35 14.36 -31.74
N LYS A 55 2.32 15.12 -32.27
CA LYS A 55 2.06 16.31 -33.09
C LYS A 55 1.35 15.96 -34.41
N SER A 56 1.63 14.78 -34.96
CA SER A 56 0.99 14.30 -36.19
C SER A 56 -0.47 13.85 -35.96
N ALA A 57 -0.77 13.30 -34.78
CA ALA A 57 -2.10 12.79 -34.43
C ALA A 57 -3.11 13.88 -33.99
N LEU A 58 -2.63 15.07 -33.57
CA LEU A 58 -3.48 16.20 -33.17
C LEU A 58 -3.89 17.13 -34.33
N GLN A 59 -3.44 16.86 -35.55
CA GLN A 59 -3.81 17.67 -36.71
C GLN A 59 -5.20 17.26 -37.19
N LEU A 60 -6.25 17.85 -36.60
CA LEU A 60 -7.62 17.72 -37.09
C LEU A 60 -7.71 18.29 -38.53
N PRO A 61 -8.39 17.61 -39.46
CA PRO A 61 -8.68 18.19 -40.76
C PRO A 61 -9.56 19.43 -40.59
N ALA A 62 -9.10 20.55 -41.15
CA ALA A 62 -9.89 21.78 -41.23
C ALA A 62 -11.17 21.50 -42.04
N GLY A 63 -12.33 21.44 -41.37
CA GLY A 63 -13.59 21.27 -42.10
C GLY A 63 -14.85 20.84 -41.34
N SER A 64 -14.86 20.64 -40.01
CA SER A 64 -16.10 20.30 -39.30
C SER A 64 -16.81 21.52 -38.71
N LYS A 65 -18.09 21.66 -39.08
CA LYS A 65 -18.97 22.77 -38.75
C LYS A 65 -19.44 22.71 -37.28
N SER A 66 -19.48 23.89 -36.66
CA SER A 66 -20.34 24.39 -35.57
C SER A 66 -20.75 23.41 -34.45
N GLY A 67 -20.26 23.69 -33.23
CA GLY A 67 -20.83 23.15 -31.99
C GLY A 67 -22.27 23.61 -31.71
N PRO A 68 -22.90 23.09 -30.65
CA PRO A 68 -24.31 23.36 -30.36
C PRO A 68 -24.50 24.83 -29.94
N VAL A 69 -25.37 25.53 -30.68
CA VAL A 69 -25.84 26.88 -30.38
C VAL A 69 -26.74 26.81 -29.14
N LEU A 70 -26.34 27.46 -28.05
CA LEU A 70 -27.21 27.72 -26.91
C LEU A 70 -28.25 28.79 -27.29
N HIS A 71 -29.52 28.45 -27.23
CA HIS A 71 -30.61 29.41 -27.40
C HIS A 71 -30.73 30.31 -26.17
N PRO A 72 -31.02 31.62 -26.30
CA PRO A 72 -31.36 32.46 -25.17
C PRO A 72 -32.71 31.99 -24.59
N ILE A 73 -32.74 31.75 -23.28
CA ILE A 73 -34.00 31.50 -22.56
C ILE A 73 -34.83 32.79 -22.62
N GLY A 74 -35.92 32.75 -23.39
CA GLY A 74 -36.89 33.82 -23.47
C GLY A 74 -37.47 34.14 -22.09
N SER A 75 -37.47 35.42 -21.74
CA SER A 75 -38.13 35.97 -20.56
C SER A 75 -39.64 35.70 -20.63
N ARG A 76 -40.11 34.64 -19.95
CA ARG A 76 -41.54 34.49 -19.66
C ARG A 76 -41.93 35.57 -18.67
N LYS A 77 -42.76 36.51 -19.10
CA LYS A 77 -43.52 37.37 -18.20
C LYS A 77 -44.59 36.52 -17.54
N THR A 78 -44.28 35.95 -16.38
CA THR A 78 -45.29 35.40 -15.47
C THR A 78 -45.96 36.58 -14.78
N ALA A 79 -47.17 36.95 -15.22
CA ALA A 79 -48.04 37.81 -14.44
C ALA A 79 -48.44 37.06 -13.15
N GLY A 80 -48.20 37.68 -11.99
CA GLY A 80 -48.81 37.25 -10.73
C GLY A 80 -47.89 36.71 -9.62
N LEU A 81 -46.56 36.78 -9.73
CA LEU A 81 -45.69 36.56 -8.56
C LEU A 81 -45.44 37.90 -7.85
N ILE A 82 -46.17 38.14 -6.77
CA ILE A 82 -45.78 39.11 -5.74
C ILE A 82 -44.35 38.77 -5.32
N HIS A 83 -43.38 39.56 -5.78
CA HIS A 83 -42.00 39.42 -5.37
C HIS A 83 -41.91 39.81 -3.89
N ALA A 84 -41.55 38.86 -3.03
CA ALA A 84 -41.31 39.18 -1.63
C ALA A 84 -40.25 40.30 -1.56
N PRO A 85 -40.44 41.33 -0.72
CA PRO A 85 -39.48 42.42 -0.61
C PRO A 85 -38.09 41.85 -0.29
N PRO A 86 -37.01 42.42 -0.85
CA PRO A 86 -35.66 41.92 -0.62
C PRO A 86 -35.37 41.92 0.88
N PRO A 87 -34.75 40.85 1.42
CA PRO A 87 -34.54 40.73 2.86
C PRO A 87 -33.74 41.92 3.35
N THR A 88 -34.22 42.52 4.44
CA THR A 88 -33.63 43.68 5.09
C THR A 88 -32.20 43.36 5.56
N SER A 89 -31.38 44.39 5.79
CA SER A 89 -29.99 44.16 6.26
C SER A 89 -29.95 43.37 7.58
N ALA A 90 -30.96 43.57 8.44
CA ALA A 90 -31.15 42.83 9.68
C ALA A 90 -31.47 41.34 9.43
N GLU A 91 -32.35 41.03 8.47
CA GLU A 91 -32.69 39.64 8.11
C GLU A 91 -31.51 38.92 7.45
N ARG A 92 -30.72 39.62 6.62
CA ARG A 92 -29.48 39.07 6.03
C ARG A 92 -28.43 38.78 7.10
N ALA A 93 -28.27 39.67 8.08
CA ALA A 93 -27.35 39.48 9.20
C ALA A 93 -27.77 38.29 10.07
N ALA A 94 -29.06 38.16 10.40
CA ALA A 94 -29.59 37.03 11.17
C ALA A 94 -29.45 35.69 10.41
N HIS A 95 -29.68 35.68 9.10
CA HIS A 95 -29.45 34.49 8.27
C HIS A 95 -27.96 34.10 8.21
N ALA A 96 -27.07 35.09 8.07
CA ALA A 96 -25.62 34.87 8.06
C ALA A 96 -25.11 34.35 9.43
N GLU A 97 -25.66 34.84 10.54
CA GLU A 97 -25.29 34.40 11.88
C GLU A 97 -25.79 32.97 12.17
N LYS A 98 -27.04 32.65 11.76
CA LYS A 98 -27.61 31.30 11.86
C LYS A 98 -26.87 30.29 10.98
N GLN A 99 -26.42 30.69 9.79
CA GLN A 99 -25.56 29.87 8.92
C GLN A 99 -24.15 29.69 9.50
N LYS A 100 -23.55 30.74 10.10
CA LYS A 100 -22.27 30.64 10.83
C LYS A 100 -22.37 29.72 12.05
N GLY A 101 -23.46 29.78 12.80
CA GLY A 101 -23.74 28.87 13.93
C GLY A 101 -23.83 27.41 13.50
N LYS A 102 -24.62 27.11 12.45
CA LYS A 102 -24.68 25.76 11.87
C LYS A 102 -23.32 25.26 11.38
N ALA A 103 -22.56 26.09 10.68
CA ALA A 103 -21.23 25.72 10.17
C ALA A 103 -20.23 25.43 11.31
N LYS A 104 -20.32 26.18 12.42
CA LYS A 104 -19.51 25.95 13.63
C LYS A 104 -19.90 24.65 14.32
N ASP A 105 -21.19 24.38 14.51
CA ASP A 105 -21.68 23.14 15.12
C ASP A 105 -21.30 21.89 14.30
N ASP A 106 -21.37 21.98 12.96
CA ASP A 106 -20.96 20.89 12.07
C ASP A 106 -19.45 20.64 12.13
N LYS A 107 -18.65 21.71 12.20
CA LYS A 107 -17.19 21.61 12.37
C LYS A 107 -16.84 20.94 13.70
N ASP A 108 -17.44 21.38 14.81
CA ASP A 108 -17.20 20.83 16.14
C ASP A 108 -17.62 19.36 16.24
N ARG A 109 -18.74 19.01 15.59
CA ARG A 109 -19.20 17.61 15.48
C ARG A 109 -18.24 16.75 14.68
N LYS A 110 -17.71 17.25 13.56
CA LYS A 110 -16.73 16.54 12.72
C LYS A 110 -15.43 16.30 13.49
N GLU A 111 -14.93 17.31 14.18
CA GLU A 111 -13.71 17.23 14.97
C GLU A 111 -13.86 16.22 16.14
N LYS A 112 -15.01 16.23 16.83
CA LYS A 112 -15.31 15.25 17.88
C LYS A 112 -15.37 13.82 17.34
N LYS A 113 -15.92 13.61 16.13
CA LYS A 113 -15.97 12.30 15.47
C LYS A 113 -14.57 11.82 15.11
N GLU A 114 -13.72 12.70 14.61
CA GLU A 114 -12.34 12.39 14.24
C GLU A 114 -11.47 12.07 15.46
N LYS A 115 -11.54 12.89 16.52
CA LYS A 115 -10.88 12.60 17.82
C LYS A 115 -11.29 11.22 18.36
N LYS A 116 -12.57 10.85 18.26
CA LYS A 116 -13.07 9.53 18.67
C LYS A 116 -12.56 8.40 17.78
N LYS A 117 -12.42 8.62 16.47
CA LYS A 117 -11.85 7.66 15.52
C LYS A 117 -10.37 7.41 15.82
N LYS A 118 -9.56 8.47 15.92
CA LYS A 118 -8.13 8.38 16.23
C LYS A 118 -7.87 7.69 17.58
N LYS A 119 -8.70 7.94 18.59
CA LYS A 119 -8.64 7.23 19.87
C LYS A 119 -8.88 5.72 19.71
N ARG A 120 -9.86 5.32 18.88
CA ARG A 120 -10.12 3.90 18.62
C ARG A 120 -8.97 3.25 17.89
N GLU A 121 -8.45 3.89 16.84
CA GLU A 121 -7.31 3.39 16.07
C GLU A 121 -6.06 3.21 16.94
N ARG A 122 -5.78 4.14 17.86
CA ARG A 122 -4.66 3.98 18.82
C ARG A 122 -4.86 2.79 19.76
N GLU A 123 -6.05 2.62 20.32
CA GLU A 123 -6.37 1.47 21.17
C GLU A 123 -6.28 0.15 20.38
N ASP A 124 -6.74 0.15 19.12
CA ASP A 124 -6.70 -1.00 18.23
C ASP A 124 -5.26 -1.36 17.87
N ALA A 125 -4.42 -0.36 17.64
CA ALA A 125 -3.01 -0.56 17.38
C ALA A 125 -2.25 -1.13 18.56
N THR A 126 -2.58 -0.72 19.80
CA THR A 126 -2.02 -1.35 21.00
C THR A 126 -2.47 -2.81 21.17
N MET A 127 -3.69 -3.17 20.77
CA MET A 127 -4.14 -4.57 20.77
C MET A 127 -3.38 -5.38 19.71
N LEU A 128 -3.21 -4.83 18.50
CA LEU A 128 -2.49 -5.48 17.42
C LEU A 128 -0.99 -5.61 17.69
N GLN A 129 -0.36 -4.63 18.33
CA GLN A 129 1.04 -4.74 18.77
C GLN A 129 1.26 -6.02 19.60
N LYS A 130 0.39 -6.27 20.58
CA LYS A 130 0.47 -7.47 21.44
C LYS A 130 0.13 -8.74 20.68
N LEU A 131 -0.90 -8.67 19.83
CA LEU A 131 -1.38 -9.82 19.09
C LEU A 131 -0.38 -10.27 18.03
N LEU A 132 0.20 -9.36 17.26
CA LEU A 132 1.09 -9.66 16.13
C LEU A 132 2.53 -9.98 16.56
N ALA A 133 2.97 -9.61 17.76
CA ALA A 133 4.32 -9.89 18.27
C ALA A 133 4.71 -11.39 18.22
N PRO A 134 3.90 -12.35 18.70
CA PRO A 134 4.21 -13.78 18.57
C PRO A 134 4.24 -14.24 17.10
N LEU A 135 3.34 -13.73 16.25
CA LEU A 135 3.33 -14.05 14.81
C LEU A 135 4.62 -13.61 14.11
N VAL A 136 5.07 -12.38 14.37
CA VAL A 136 6.32 -11.89 13.81
C VAL A 136 7.51 -12.70 14.33
N THR A 137 7.48 -13.13 15.59
CA THR A 137 8.50 -14.03 16.15
C THR A 137 8.52 -15.37 15.43
N GLU A 138 7.35 -16.00 15.19
CA GLU A 138 7.20 -17.24 14.42
C GLU A 138 7.77 -17.08 13.00
N LEU A 139 7.35 -16.04 12.28
CA LEU A 139 7.81 -15.75 10.91
C LEU A 139 9.33 -15.53 10.82
N ARG A 140 9.91 -14.86 11.82
CA ARG A 140 11.36 -14.63 11.91
C ARG A 140 12.13 -15.90 12.29
N GLY A 141 11.49 -16.84 12.98
CA GLY A 141 12.07 -18.11 13.37
C GLY A 141 12.12 -19.15 12.26
N LEU A 142 11.41 -18.92 11.14
CA LEU A 142 11.52 -19.77 9.96
C LEU A 142 12.95 -19.81 9.45
N THR A 143 13.42 -21.00 9.07
CA THR A 143 14.72 -21.18 8.43
C THR A 143 14.58 -22.15 7.28
N TRP A 144 15.42 -21.98 6.26
CA TRP A 144 15.43 -22.83 5.08
C TRP A 144 16.80 -23.47 4.91
N ALA A 145 16.84 -24.78 4.68
CA ALA A 145 18.07 -25.50 4.40
C ALA A 145 18.80 -24.95 3.16
N GLY A 146 18.03 -24.50 2.16
CA GLY A 146 18.56 -23.85 0.95
C GLY A 146 19.08 -22.43 1.15
N TRP A 147 18.98 -21.85 2.35
CA TRP A 147 19.49 -20.53 2.67
C TRP A 147 20.47 -20.60 3.84
N VAL A 148 21.77 -20.64 3.55
CA VAL A 148 22.80 -20.81 4.58
C VAL A 148 23.47 -19.48 4.93
N VAL A 149 23.48 -19.15 6.22
CA VAL A 149 24.19 -18.00 6.78
C VAL A 149 25.14 -18.51 7.86
N SER A 150 26.44 -18.27 7.70
CA SER A 150 27.48 -18.72 8.65
C SER A 150 27.41 -20.23 8.96
N GLY A 151 27.18 -21.05 7.93
CA GLY A 151 27.13 -22.51 8.04
C GLY A 151 25.84 -23.09 8.63
N LYS A 152 24.80 -22.26 8.87
CA LYS A 152 23.50 -22.71 9.41
C LYS A 152 22.34 -22.30 8.50
N PRO A 153 21.25 -23.09 8.45
CA PRO A 153 20.00 -22.65 7.84
C PRO A 153 19.54 -21.31 8.42
N GLY A 154 19.10 -20.42 7.54
CA GLY A 154 18.77 -19.04 7.86
C GLY A 154 17.51 -18.58 7.15
N ASN A 155 17.25 -17.28 7.26
CA ASN A 155 16.04 -16.63 6.76
C ASN A 155 16.42 -15.39 5.93
N PRO A 156 16.13 -15.37 4.62
CA PRO A 156 16.50 -14.26 3.74
C PRO A 156 15.76 -12.96 4.08
N PHE A 157 14.62 -13.03 4.76
CA PHE A 157 13.74 -11.89 5.02
C PHE A 157 14.06 -11.13 6.32
N LEU A 158 15.12 -11.51 7.05
CA LEU A 158 15.50 -10.85 8.31
C LEU A 158 16.26 -9.55 8.10
N GLN A 159 17.07 -9.45 7.05
CA GLN A 159 17.94 -8.29 6.87
C GLN A 159 17.16 -7.11 6.32
N LYS A 160 17.43 -5.92 6.87
CA LYS A 160 16.86 -4.68 6.37
C LYS A 160 17.48 -4.35 5.02
N PHE A 161 16.68 -4.38 3.95
CA PHE A 161 17.15 -3.98 2.62
C PHE A 161 17.47 -2.47 2.60
N THR A 162 18.74 -2.13 2.45
CA THR A 162 19.27 -0.76 2.30
C THR A 162 20.25 -0.74 1.13
N LYS A 163 20.49 0.41 0.51
CA LYS A 163 21.45 0.50 -0.62
C LYS A 163 22.83 -0.06 -0.24
N GLU A 164 23.28 0.24 0.97
CA GLU A 164 24.55 -0.25 1.53
C GLU A 164 24.55 -1.78 1.68
N ASN A 165 23.52 -2.34 2.31
CA ASN A 165 23.41 -3.80 2.50
C ASN A 165 23.30 -4.52 1.16
N CYS A 166 22.48 -4.01 0.23
CA CYS A 166 22.33 -4.57 -1.11
C CYS A 166 23.66 -4.54 -1.87
N LYS A 167 24.42 -3.43 -1.81
CA LYS A 167 25.78 -3.36 -2.39
C LYS A 167 26.70 -4.41 -1.79
N ARG A 168 26.72 -4.56 -0.46
CA ARG A 168 27.52 -5.56 0.24
C ARG A 168 27.13 -7.00 -0.12
N LEU A 169 25.85 -7.24 -0.43
CA LEU A 169 25.32 -8.54 -0.87
C LEU A 169 25.55 -8.82 -2.37
N GLY A 170 26.24 -7.92 -3.09
CA GLY A 170 26.47 -8.07 -4.53
C GLY A 170 25.28 -7.68 -5.40
N VAL A 171 24.29 -6.97 -4.85
CA VAL A 171 23.02 -6.63 -5.53
C VAL A 171 22.80 -5.11 -5.56
N PRO A 172 23.74 -4.30 -6.08
CA PRO A 172 23.67 -2.85 -6.00
C PRO A 172 22.45 -2.25 -6.71
N ASN A 173 21.92 -2.94 -7.72
CA ASN A 173 20.78 -2.53 -8.55
C ASN A 173 19.40 -2.90 -7.96
N TYR A 174 19.32 -3.48 -6.74
CA TYR A 174 18.05 -3.92 -6.16
C TYR A 174 16.96 -2.82 -6.16
N PHE A 175 17.35 -1.58 -5.84
CA PHE A 175 16.43 -0.43 -5.77
C PHE A 175 16.04 0.16 -7.13
N ASP A 176 16.70 -0.28 -8.21
CA ASP A 176 16.29 0.09 -9.57
C ASP A 176 15.00 -0.64 -9.96
N TYR A 177 14.77 -1.84 -9.39
CA TYR A 177 13.57 -2.64 -9.60
C TYR A 177 12.57 -2.49 -8.43
N ILE A 178 13.03 -2.58 -7.19
CA ILE A 178 12.16 -2.59 -6.01
C ILE A 178 12.08 -1.20 -5.38
N LYS A 179 10.92 -0.55 -5.53
CA LYS A 179 10.68 0.83 -5.06
C LYS A 179 10.28 0.93 -3.59
N ASN A 180 9.57 -0.08 -3.09
CA ASN A 180 9.01 -0.09 -1.74
C ASN A 180 9.52 -1.32 -0.98
N PRO A 181 10.75 -1.30 -0.43
CA PRO A 181 11.30 -2.46 0.28
C PRO A 181 10.50 -2.77 1.55
N MET A 182 10.34 -4.07 1.85
CA MET A 182 9.77 -4.56 3.09
C MET A 182 10.51 -5.83 3.52
N ASP A 183 10.64 -6.02 4.83
CA ASP A 183 11.34 -7.16 5.45
C ASP A 183 10.83 -7.37 6.88
N LEU A 184 11.12 -8.55 7.46
CA LEU A 184 10.64 -8.92 8.79
C LEU A 184 11.26 -8.08 9.92
N THR A 185 12.35 -7.36 9.68
CA THR A 185 12.90 -6.40 10.66
C THR A 185 12.10 -5.11 10.65
N ARG A 186 11.78 -4.55 9.48
CA ARG A 186 10.84 -3.42 9.36
C ARG A 186 9.48 -3.78 9.96
N MET A 187 8.94 -4.96 9.66
CA MET A 187 7.64 -5.36 10.21
C MET A 187 7.66 -5.52 11.74
N LYS A 188 8.73 -6.10 12.30
CA LYS A 188 8.93 -6.16 13.76
C LYS A 188 8.94 -4.77 14.37
N GLU A 189 9.72 -3.86 13.81
CA GLU A 189 9.78 -2.46 14.23
C GLU A 189 8.39 -1.78 14.18
N LYS A 190 7.61 -2.00 13.11
CA LYS A 190 6.25 -1.45 12.96
C LYS A 190 5.28 -2.02 13.99
N VAL A 191 5.39 -3.32 14.31
CA VAL A 191 4.63 -3.95 15.41
C VAL A 191 5.02 -3.30 16.75
N GLU A 192 6.31 -3.20 17.05
CA GLU A 192 6.83 -2.60 18.29
C GLU A 192 6.41 -1.15 18.48
N ARG A 193 6.32 -0.37 17.39
CA ARG A 193 5.85 1.02 17.41
C ARG A 193 4.31 1.16 17.35
N ALA A 194 3.57 0.05 17.36
CA ALA A 194 2.12 0.02 17.25
C ALA A 194 1.60 0.80 16.02
N GLU A 195 2.19 0.57 14.86
CA GLU A 195 1.82 1.25 13.61
C GLU A 195 0.63 0.59 12.89
N TYR A 196 0.36 -0.68 13.19
CA TYR A 196 -0.77 -1.41 12.61
C TYR A 196 -2.03 -1.19 13.43
N SER A 197 -3.00 -0.47 12.88
CA SER A 197 -4.34 -0.26 13.45
C SER A 197 -5.38 -1.25 12.93
N LYS A 198 -5.05 -1.98 11.84
CA LYS A 198 -5.85 -3.05 11.24
C LYS A 198 -4.95 -4.22 10.87
N ILE A 199 -5.47 -5.44 10.95
CA ILE A 199 -4.75 -6.64 10.50
C ILE A 199 -4.38 -6.55 9.02
N ASP A 200 -5.27 -5.99 8.19
CA ASP A 200 -5.02 -5.87 6.75
C ASP A 200 -3.77 -5.01 6.43
N GLN A 201 -3.39 -4.08 7.31
CA GLN A 201 -2.14 -3.32 7.13
C GLN A 201 -0.90 -4.21 7.31
N PHE A 202 -0.95 -5.17 8.23
CA PHE A 202 0.10 -6.19 8.38
C PHE A 202 0.08 -7.17 7.22
N THR A 203 -1.11 -7.59 6.75
CA THR A 203 -1.27 -8.41 5.55
C THR A 203 -0.63 -7.77 4.32
N LEU A 204 -0.86 -6.47 4.12
CA LEU A 204 -0.28 -5.73 3.00
C LEU A 204 1.25 -5.73 3.04
N ASP A 205 1.86 -5.61 4.21
CA ASP A 205 3.32 -5.67 4.34
C ASP A 205 3.89 -7.08 4.08
N ILE A 206 3.20 -8.15 4.52
CA ILE A 206 3.59 -9.53 4.18
C ILE A 206 3.56 -9.72 2.66
N LYS A 207 2.45 -9.33 2.03
CA LYS A 207 2.29 -9.44 0.57
C LYS A 207 3.29 -8.59 -0.19
N LEU A 208 3.58 -7.38 0.28
CA LEU A 208 4.60 -6.51 -0.32
C LEU A 208 5.98 -7.15 -0.24
N MET A 209 6.37 -7.69 0.92
CA MET A 209 7.64 -8.39 1.10
C MET A 209 7.75 -9.59 0.15
N ALA A 210 6.73 -10.45 0.11
CA ALA A 210 6.70 -11.62 -0.77
C ALA A 210 6.69 -11.22 -2.26
N THR A 211 5.92 -10.20 -2.65
CA THR A 211 5.85 -9.70 -4.02
C THR A 211 7.18 -9.12 -4.47
N ASN A 212 7.85 -8.33 -3.62
CA ASN A 212 9.18 -7.81 -3.92
C ASN A 212 10.19 -8.93 -4.16
N ALA A 213 10.16 -9.97 -3.32
CA ALA A 213 11.02 -11.14 -3.49
C ALA A 213 10.71 -11.89 -4.79
N LYS A 214 9.43 -12.15 -5.10
CA LYS A 214 9.01 -12.81 -6.35
C LYS A 214 9.27 -11.98 -7.60
N THR A 215 9.28 -10.65 -7.48
CA THR A 215 9.58 -9.73 -8.60
C THR A 215 11.07 -9.68 -8.89
N PHE A 216 11.90 -9.68 -7.85
CA PHE A 216 13.36 -9.60 -8.01
C PHE A 216 14.00 -10.94 -8.38
N ASN A 217 13.45 -12.05 -7.90
CA ASN A 217 14.00 -13.39 -8.08
C ASN A 217 13.19 -14.18 -9.11
N ARG A 218 13.86 -14.89 -10.01
CA ARG A 218 13.19 -15.65 -11.09
C ARG A 218 12.43 -16.84 -10.51
N VAL A 219 11.38 -17.27 -11.21
CA VAL A 219 10.66 -18.50 -10.87
C VAL A 219 11.64 -19.68 -10.87
N GLY A 220 11.59 -20.51 -9.83
CA GLY A 220 12.50 -21.64 -9.62
C GLY A 220 13.73 -21.31 -8.76
N GLU A 221 14.02 -20.04 -8.48
CA GLU A 221 15.08 -19.67 -7.56
C GLU A 221 14.67 -19.87 -6.08
N PRO A 222 15.62 -20.22 -5.19
CA PRO A 222 15.30 -20.52 -3.80
C PRO A 222 14.51 -19.41 -3.08
N VAL A 223 14.91 -18.14 -3.25
CA VAL A 223 14.24 -17.00 -2.59
C VAL A 223 12.82 -16.77 -3.12
N HIS A 224 12.57 -17.05 -4.40
CA HIS A 224 11.23 -17.00 -4.98
C HIS A 224 10.32 -18.04 -4.29
N GLN A 225 10.81 -19.27 -4.11
CA GLN A 225 10.07 -20.33 -3.45
C GLN A 225 9.84 -20.03 -1.95
N MET A 226 10.86 -19.54 -1.24
CA MET A 226 10.75 -19.14 0.16
C MET A 226 9.72 -18.02 0.38
N ALA A 227 9.58 -17.11 -0.60
CA ALA A 227 8.57 -16.05 -0.57
C ALA A 227 7.14 -16.58 -0.68
N ILE A 228 6.94 -17.66 -1.44
CA ILE A 228 5.65 -18.37 -1.51
C ILE A 228 5.35 -19.06 -0.18
N GLU A 229 6.33 -19.77 0.38
CA GLU A 229 6.15 -20.53 1.62
C GLU A 229 5.81 -19.63 2.83
N ILE A 230 6.48 -18.47 2.98
CA ILE A 230 6.18 -17.55 4.07
C ILE A 230 4.79 -16.89 3.90
N GLU A 231 4.38 -16.60 2.66
CA GLU A 231 3.04 -16.08 2.36
C GLU A 231 1.97 -17.12 2.71
N GLN A 232 2.16 -18.39 2.31
CA GLN A 232 1.26 -19.50 2.64
C GLN A 232 1.15 -19.75 4.14
N LEU A 233 2.28 -19.74 4.87
CA LEU A 233 2.25 -19.87 6.32
C LEU A 233 1.43 -18.74 6.94
N TYR A 234 1.68 -17.49 6.54
CA TYR A 234 0.92 -16.35 7.04
C TYR A 234 -0.58 -16.49 6.74
N GLU A 235 -0.94 -16.87 5.52
CA GLU A 235 -2.34 -17.09 5.12
C GLU A 235 -3.01 -18.17 5.96
N SER A 236 -2.30 -19.25 6.31
CA SER A 236 -2.81 -20.29 7.22
C SER A 236 -3.10 -19.77 8.63
N ARG A 237 -2.33 -18.78 9.10
CA ARG A 237 -2.51 -18.17 10.43
C ARG A 237 -3.57 -17.08 10.43
N LEU A 238 -3.81 -16.41 9.29
CA LEU A 238 -4.65 -15.22 9.20
C LEU A 238 -6.07 -15.37 9.79
N PRO A 239 -6.83 -16.46 9.56
CA PRO A 239 -8.17 -16.60 10.13
C PRO A 239 -8.17 -16.57 11.66
N THR A 240 -7.21 -17.25 12.30
CA THR A 240 -7.07 -17.29 13.75
C THR A 240 -6.78 -15.90 14.31
N TYR A 241 -5.84 -15.18 13.71
CA TYR A 241 -5.50 -13.83 14.16
C TYR A 241 -6.63 -12.81 13.93
N LYS A 242 -7.38 -12.93 12.82
CA LYS A 242 -8.60 -12.13 12.59
C LYS A 242 -9.63 -12.37 13.68
N LYS A 243 -9.93 -13.63 13.97
CA LYS A 243 -10.88 -14.00 15.03
C LYS A 243 -10.43 -13.47 16.40
N MET A 244 -9.17 -13.68 16.77
CA MET A 244 -8.63 -13.19 18.05
C MET A 244 -8.76 -11.66 18.19
N PHE A 245 -8.49 -10.91 17.12
CA PHE A 245 -8.63 -9.46 17.13
C PHE A 245 -10.08 -9.01 17.26
N ASP A 246 -11.00 -9.66 16.54
CA ASP A 246 -12.43 -9.38 16.63
C ASP A 246 -12.98 -9.67 18.03
N ASP A 247 -12.57 -10.78 18.65
CA ASP A 247 -12.94 -11.13 20.02
C ASP A 247 -12.46 -10.06 21.02
N LEU A 248 -11.21 -9.61 20.90
CA LEU A 248 -10.65 -8.51 21.72
C LEU A 248 -11.41 -7.18 21.53
N GLN A 249 -11.80 -6.88 20.29
CA GLN A 249 -12.61 -5.70 19.95
C GLN A 249 -14.00 -5.76 20.61
N GLN A 250 -14.64 -6.92 20.58
CA GLN A 250 -15.96 -7.13 21.18
C GLN A 250 -15.91 -7.04 22.70
N GLU A 251 -14.92 -7.70 23.33
CA GLU A 251 -14.72 -7.67 24.78
C GLU A 251 -14.47 -6.24 25.27
N ARG A 252 -13.64 -5.46 24.56
CA ARG A 252 -13.44 -4.03 24.85
C ARG A 252 -14.75 -3.24 24.78
N LYS A 253 -15.59 -3.47 23.77
CA LYS A 253 -16.89 -2.81 23.63
C LYS A 253 -17.83 -3.18 24.79
N LYS A 254 -17.84 -4.46 25.20
CA LYS A 254 -18.63 -4.96 26.35
C LYS A 254 -18.20 -4.28 27.65
N ARG A 255 -16.89 -4.28 27.97
CA ARG A 255 -16.33 -3.60 29.16
C ARG A 255 -16.67 -2.11 29.21
N LYS A 256 -16.64 -1.41 28.07
CA LYS A 256 -17.02 0.01 27.98
C LYS A 256 -18.51 0.23 28.28
N LYS A 257 -19.39 -0.65 27.79
CA LYS A 257 -20.84 -0.58 28.08
C LYS A 257 -21.12 -0.86 29.57
N GLU A 258 -20.49 -1.87 30.14
CA GLU A 258 -20.64 -2.22 31.57
C GLU A 258 -20.14 -1.10 32.48
N LYS A 259 -18.99 -0.49 32.17
CA LYS A 259 -18.47 0.66 32.92
C LYS A 259 -19.40 1.87 32.86
N LYS A 260 -20.09 2.09 31.73
CA LYS A 260 -21.11 3.14 31.59
C LYS A 260 -22.32 2.86 32.48
N LYS A 261 -22.90 1.65 32.40
CA LYS A 261 -24.03 1.22 33.23
C LYS A 261 -23.73 1.34 34.73
N ARG A 262 -22.53 0.94 35.18
CA ARG A 262 -22.11 1.06 36.58
C ARG A 262 -22.00 2.52 37.05
N LYS A 263 -21.62 3.45 36.16
CA LYS A 263 -21.54 4.89 36.49
C LYS A 263 -22.93 5.53 36.59
N GLU A 264 -23.87 5.12 35.74
CA GLU A 264 -25.26 5.61 35.78
C GLU A 264 -25.94 5.17 37.08
N LYS A 265 -25.84 3.88 37.44
CA LYS A 265 -26.35 3.35 38.72
C LYS A 265 -25.77 4.01 39.98
N LYS A 266 -24.59 4.62 39.89
CA LYS A 266 -23.95 5.35 41.00
C LYS A 266 -24.37 6.82 41.09
N LYS A 267 -25.01 7.36 40.05
CA LYS A 267 -25.55 8.73 40.04
C LYS A 267 -27.01 8.79 40.49
N GLU A 268 -27.71 7.65 40.40
CA GLU A 268 -29.10 7.48 40.84
C GLU A 268 -29.23 7.08 42.31
N LYS A 269 -28.12 6.74 42.97
CA LYS A 269 -28.02 6.48 44.42
C LYS A 269 -27.30 7.63 45.08
#